data_AF-A0A7R9DS60-F1
#
_entry.id   AF-A0A7R9DS60-F1
#
_cell.length_a   1.000
_cell.length_b   1.000
_cell.length_c   1.000
_cell.angle_alpha   90.00
_cell.angle_beta   90.00
_cell.angle_gamma   90.00
#
_symmetry.space_group_name_H-M   'P 1'
#
loop_
_entity.id
_entity.type
_entity.pdbx_description
1 polymer ?
#
loop_
_entity_poly.entity_id
_entity_poly.type
_entity_poly.pdbx_seq_one_letter_code
_entity_poly.pdbx_strand_id
1 'polypeptide(L)'
;VMPLENNMKTPTHFVGCPGVLNIGMFVVVTLYTSVGFFGYLKYGDETKGSITLNLPTEEVLAQSVKVMIAVAIFFTYALQFYVPMEIIWKAVNHRFGAHKLTAEYIIRIVLVIATVGIAAAIPNLGPFISLVGAVCLSTLGIMFPAIIELVTFWEDPGLGRFNWVLWKNLAIILFGVLGFVTGTYSSIDEIVREFGTNIE
;
A
#
# COMPACT_ATOMS: atom_id res chain seq x y z
N VAL A 1 7.83 9.49 -2.21
CA VAL A 1 7.60 10.96 -2.34
C VAL A 1 8.75 11.69 -3.01
N MET A 2 10.02 11.30 -2.81
CA MET A 2 11.19 11.98 -3.39
C MET A 2 11.15 12.15 -4.92
N PRO A 3 10.75 11.15 -5.74
CA PRO A 3 10.65 11.39 -7.18
C PRO A 3 9.60 12.44 -7.55
N LEU A 4 8.47 12.48 -6.82
CA LEU A 4 7.43 13.49 -7.05
C LEU A 4 7.94 14.89 -6.68
N GLU A 5 8.57 15.02 -5.51
CA GLU A 5 9.19 16.25 -5.04
C GLU A 5 10.26 16.77 -6.02
N ASN A 6 11.12 15.89 -6.54
CA ASN A 6 12.15 16.22 -7.52
C ASN A 6 11.58 16.69 -8.87
N ASN A 7 10.34 16.32 -9.20
CA ASN A 7 9.66 16.74 -10.43
C ASN A 7 8.80 18.01 -10.24
N MET A 8 8.74 18.58 -9.03
CA MET A 8 8.01 19.83 -8.79
C MET A 8 8.83 21.05 -9.23
N LYS A 9 8.14 22.05 -9.77
CA LYS A 9 8.75 23.35 -10.08
C LYS A 9 9.36 24.04 -8.85
N THR A 10 8.76 23.83 -7.67
CA THR A 10 9.20 24.37 -6.38
C THR A 10 9.23 23.28 -5.31
N PRO A 11 10.30 22.46 -5.23
CA PRO A 11 10.39 21.32 -4.32
C PRO A 11 10.24 21.69 -2.84
N THR A 12 10.77 22.85 -2.43
CA THR A 12 10.71 23.34 -1.04
C THR A 12 9.29 23.59 -0.52
N HIS A 13 8.32 23.79 -1.41
CA HIS A 13 6.90 23.95 -1.04
C HIS A 13 6.16 22.62 -0.86
N PHE A 14 6.80 21.47 -1.11
CA PHE A 14 6.16 20.16 -0.98
C PHE A 14 5.77 19.87 0.48
N VAL A 15 6.69 20.11 1.42
CA VAL A 15 6.54 19.80 2.86
C VAL A 15 6.17 21.04 3.71
N GLY A 16 6.14 22.24 3.13
CA GLY A 16 5.80 23.48 3.85
C GLY A 16 4.39 23.48 4.48
N CYS A 17 4.05 24.55 5.22
CA CYS A 17 2.69 24.78 5.73
C CYS A 17 2.13 26.10 5.18
N PRO A 18 1.06 26.09 4.35
CA PRO A 18 0.35 24.94 3.79
C PRO A 18 1.02 24.40 2.50
N GLY A 19 1.62 23.22 2.58
CA GLY A 19 2.35 22.56 1.50
C GLY A 19 1.48 21.58 0.73
N VAL A 20 1.93 21.24 -0.48
CA VAL A 20 1.18 20.39 -1.41
C VAL A 20 0.87 19.02 -0.80
N LEU A 21 1.80 18.44 -0.03
CA LEU A 21 1.59 17.15 0.62
C LEU A 21 0.47 17.22 1.66
N ASN A 22 0.48 18.23 2.55
CA ASN A 22 -0.51 18.35 3.63
C ASN A 22 -1.92 18.60 3.09
N ILE A 23 -2.06 19.48 2.09
CA ILE A 23 -3.34 19.74 1.42
C ILE A 23 -3.84 18.48 0.71
N GLY A 24 -2.96 17.80 -0.04
CA GLY A 24 -3.30 16.56 -0.74
C GLY A 24 -3.78 15.48 0.22
N MET A 25 -3.06 15.27 1.33
CA MET A 25 -3.45 14.31 2.35
C MET A 25 -4.77 14.66 3.02
N PHE A 26 -5.03 15.94 3.32
CA PHE A 26 -6.30 16.38 3.88
C PHE A 26 -7.49 16.06 2.97
N VAL A 27 -7.35 16.32 1.66
CA VAL A 27 -8.38 16.00 0.67
C VAL A 27 -8.61 14.48 0.59
N VAL A 28 -7.54 13.69 0.50
CA VAL A 28 -7.64 12.22 0.42
C VAL A 28 -8.32 11.64 1.67
N VAL A 29 -7.90 12.06 2.87
CA VAL A 29 -8.48 11.59 4.13
C VAL A 29 -9.97 11.95 4.21
N THR A 30 -10.35 13.16 3.83
CA THR A 30 -11.75 13.59 3.83
C THR A 30 -12.60 12.75 2.87
N LEU A 31 -12.10 12.53 1.65
CA LEU A 31 -12.81 11.71 0.65
C LEU A 31 -12.95 10.25 1.11
N TYR A 32 -11.88 9.62 1.58
CA TYR A 32 -11.93 8.22 2.02
C TYR A 32 -12.80 8.04 3.27
N THR A 33 -12.72 8.98 4.23
CA THR A 33 -13.54 8.93 5.44
C THR A 33 -15.02 9.10 5.11
N SER A 34 -15.38 10.05 4.24
CA SER A 34 -16.78 10.25 3.84
C SER A 34 -17.35 9.04 3.09
N VAL A 35 -16.62 8.49 2.11
CA VAL A 35 -17.05 7.28 1.38
C VAL A 35 -17.19 6.09 2.32
N GLY A 36 -16.22 5.89 3.23
CA GLY A 36 -16.28 4.82 4.24
C GLY A 36 -17.46 4.98 5.20
N PHE A 37 -17.66 6.19 5.72
CA PHE A 37 -18.74 6.50 6.67
C PHE A 37 -20.13 6.31 6.05
N PHE A 38 -20.40 6.93 4.90
CA PHE A 38 -21.70 6.77 4.23
C PHE A 38 -21.90 5.36 3.68
N GLY A 39 -20.83 4.69 3.27
CA GLY A 39 -20.87 3.29 2.87
C GLY A 39 -21.33 2.39 4.02
N TYR A 40 -20.72 2.52 5.20
CA TYR A 40 -21.10 1.75 6.37
C TYR A 40 -22.52 2.08 6.84
N LEU A 41 -22.93 3.35 6.84
CA LEU A 41 -24.30 3.73 7.20
C LEU A 41 -25.36 3.10 6.28
N LYS A 42 -25.03 2.82 5.02
CA LYS A 42 -25.98 2.23 4.05
C LYS A 42 -26.10 0.72 4.19
N TYR A 43 -24.99 0.01 4.36
CA TYR A 43 -24.95 -1.46 4.33
C TYR A 43 -24.81 -2.10 5.72
N GLY A 44 -24.44 -1.34 6.75
CA GLY A 44 -24.28 -1.84 8.12
C GLY A 44 -23.33 -3.03 8.19
N ASP A 45 -23.75 -4.06 8.93
CA ASP A 45 -22.96 -5.28 9.14
C ASP A 45 -22.85 -6.17 7.88
N GLU A 46 -23.65 -5.91 6.83
CA GLU A 46 -23.56 -6.64 5.55
C GLU A 46 -22.45 -6.09 4.63
N THR A 47 -21.66 -5.12 5.11
CA THR A 47 -20.58 -4.50 4.33
C THR A 47 -19.48 -5.51 4.01
N LYS A 48 -19.38 -5.91 2.73
CA LYS A 48 -18.25 -6.71 2.22
C LYS A 48 -16.92 -5.95 2.27
N GLY A 49 -15.80 -6.65 2.12
CA GLY A 49 -14.44 -6.09 2.17
C GLY A 49 -14.11 -4.98 1.16
N SER A 50 -15.00 -4.69 0.20
CA SER A 50 -14.98 -3.46 -0.60
C SER A 50 -16.40 -2.97 -0.83
N ILE A 51 -16.62 -1.65 -0.75
CA ILE A 51 -17.94 -1.04 -0.96
C ILE A 51 -18.50 -1.32 -2.37
N THR A 52 -17.62 -1.48 -3.36
CA THR A 52 -18.00 -1.78 -4.74
C THR A 52 -18.71 -3.13 -4.87
N LEU A 53 -18.42 -4.08 -3.98
CA LEU A 53 -19.06 -5.39 -3.94
C LEU A 53 -20.49 -5.34 -3.38
N ASN A 54 -20.84 -4.29 -2.63
CA ASN A 54 -22.16 -4.11 -2.05
C ASN A 54 -23.13 -3.37 -2.99
N LEU A 55 -22.61 -2.75 -4.05
CA LEU A 55 -23.44 -2.05 -5.03
C LEU A 55 -24.42 -3.00 -5.72
N PRO A 56 -25.72 -2.64 -5.82
CA PRO A 56 -26.73 -3.48 -6.46
C PRO A 56 -26.43 -3.68 -7.95
N THR A 57 -26.66 -4.89 -8.46
CA THR A 57 -26.44 -5.23 -9.88
C THR A 57 -27.63 -4.90 -10.77
N GLU A 58 -28.82 -4.79 -10.19
CA GLU A 58 -30.07 -4.49 -10.90
C GLU A 58 -30.13 -3.01 -11.36
N GLU A 59 -29.44 -2.12 -10.65
CA GLU A 59 -29.48 -0.68 -10.92
C GLU A 59 -28.44 -0.25 -11.95
N VAL A 60 -28.90 0.37 -13.04
CA VAL A 60 -28.03 0.86 -14.13
C VAL A 60 -26.97 1.85 -13.63
N LEU A 61 -27.29 2.68 -12.64
CA LEU A 61 -26.35 3.65 -12.07
C LEU A 61 -25.23 2.95 -11.30
N ALA A 62 -25.56 1.97 -10.46
CA ALA A 62 -24.59 1.17 -9.72
C ALA A 62 -23.68 0.37 -10.66
N GLN A 63 -24.25 -0.20 -11.73
CA GLN A 63 -23.49 -0.91 -12.75
C GLN A 63 -22.52 0.03 -13.50
N SER A 64 -22.96 1.25 -13.81
CA SER A 64 -22.11 2.26 -14.44
C SER A 64 -20.90 2.62 -13.57
N VAL A 65 -21.09 2.73 -12.24
CA VAL A 65 -20.00 2.96 -11.27
C VAL A 65 -19.03 1.76 -11.24
N LYS A 66 -19.54 0.52 -11.23
CA LYS A 66 -18.69 -0.68 -11.27
C LYS A 66 -17.81 -0.72 -12.52
N VAL A 67 -18.38 -0.41 -13.69
CA VAL A 67 -17.63 -0.34 -14.95
C VAL A 67 -16.57 0.75 -14.91
N MET A 68 -16.90 1.95 -14.41
CA MET A 68 -15.95 3.05 -14.27
C MET A 68 -14.78 2.69 -13.34
N ILE A 69 -15.07 2.02 -12.22
CA ILE A 69 -14.05 1.54 -11.28
C ILE A 69 -13.17 0.46 -11.93
N ALA A 70 -13.75 -0.48 -12.67
CA ALA A 70 -13.00 -1.52 -13.37
C ALA A 70 -12.02 -0.93 -14.40
N VAL A 71 -12.49 0.06 -15.19
CA VAL A 71 -11.65 0.80 -16.14
C VAL A 71 -10.54 1.56 -15.41
N ALA A 72 -10.85 2.22 -14.28
CA ALA A 72 -9.86 2.94 -13.49
C ALA A 72 -8.78 2.01 -12.91
N ILE A 73 -9.17 0.84 -12.39
CA ILE A 73 -8.24 -0.17 -11.86
C ILE A 73 -7.35 -0.71 -12.97
N PHE A 74 -7.90 -0.98 -14.16
CA PHE A 74 -7.14 -1.46 -15.32
C PHE A 74 -5.98 -0.51 -15.68
N PHE A 75 -6.27 0.80 -15.80
CA PHE A 75 -5.23 1.80 -16.07
C PHE A 75 -4.27 1.97 -14.89
N THR A 76 -4.77 1.93 -13.66
CA THR A 76 -3.95 2.07 -12.44
C THR A 76 -2.96 0.92 -12.31
N TYR A 77 -3.35 -0.31 -12.64
CA TYR A 77 -2.45 -1.47 -12.60
C TYR A 77 -1.24 -1.28 -13.52
N ALA A 78 -1.45 -0.81 -14.75
CA ALA A 78 -0.36 -0.57 -15.69
C ALA A 78 0.65 0.45 -15.16
N LEU A 79 0.17 1.52 -14.53
CA LEU A 79 1.01 2.57 -13.93
C LEU A 79 1.73 2.07 -12.66
N GLN A 80 1.03 1.36 -11.78
CA GLN A 80 1.60 0.85 -10.53
C GLN A 80 2.64 -0.24 -10.78
N PHE A 81 2.46 -1.07 -11.80
CA PHE A 81 3.37 -2.15 -12.15
C PHE A 81 4.69 -1.65 -12.78
N TYR A 82 4.71 -0.43 -13.33
CA TYR A 82 5.91 0.17 -13.90
C TYR A 82 7.05 0.30 -12.87
N VAL A 83 6.75 0.81 -11.67
CA VAL A 83 7.73 1.07 -10.62
C VAL A 83 8.45 -0.21 -10.15
N PRO A 84 7.77 -1.28 -9.69
CA PRO A 84 8.45 -2.50 -9.27
C PRO A 84 9.19 -3.17 -10.43
N MET A 85 8.65 -3.13 -11.65
CA MET A 85 9.34 -3.68 -12.82
C MET A 85 10.66 -2.94 -13.10
N GLU A 86 10.67 -1.60 -13.01
CA GLU A 86 11.88 -0.81 -13.19
C GLU A 86 12.92 -1.10 -12.11
N ILE A 87 12.50 -1.25 -10.84
CA ILE A 87 13.38 -1.59 -9.71
C ILE A 87 14.01 -2.98 -9.91
N ILE A 88 13.18 -3.99 -10.20
CA ILE A 88 13.64 -5.37 -10.43
C ILE A 88 14.57 -5.40 -11.64
N TRP A 89 14.21 -4.71 -12.72
CA TRP A 89 15.03 -4.68 -13.93
C TRP A 89 16.40 -4.06 -13.67
N LYS A 90 16.47 -2.91 -12.98
CA LYS A 90 17.75 -2.31 -12.58
C LYS A 90 18.60 -3.25 -11.72
N ALA A 91 17.96 -4.05 -10.86
CA ALA A 91 18.66 -5.01 -10.02
C ALA A 91 19.19 -6.23 -10.77
N VAL A 92 18.58 -6.65 -11.89
CA VAL A 92 18.93 -7.91 -12.58
C VAL A 92 19.56 -7.68 -13.96
N ASN A 93 19.46 -6.48 -14.55
CA ASN A 93 19.93 -6.20 -15.92
C ASN A 93 21.42 -6.53 -16.16
N HIS A 94 22.26 -6.45 -15.12
CA HIS A 94 23.70 -6.69 -15.19
C HIS A 94 24.02 -8.17 -15.37
N ARG A 95 23.07 -9.06 -15.02
CA ARG A 95 23.20 -10.51 -15.16
C ARG A 95 22.88 -11.00 -16.57
N PHE A 96 22.25 -10.15 -17.40
CA PHE A 96 21.87 -10.50 -18.76
C PHE A 96 22.75 -9.74 -19.77
N GLY A 97 23.47 -10.49 -20.60
CA GLY A 97 24.35 -9.96 -21.65
C GLY A 97 23.60 -9.39 -22.86
N ALA A 98 23.67 -10.06 -24.01
CA ALA A 98 23.04 -9.58 -25.25
C ALA A 98 21.50 -9.70 -25.27
N HIS A 99 20.91 -10.58 -24.44
CA HIS A 99 19.48 -10.91 -24.47
C HIS A 99 18.63 -10.09 -23.48
N LYS A 100 19.02 -8.84 -23.21
CA LYS A 100 18.36 -7.98 -22.21
C LYS A 100 16.87 -7.78 -22.49
N LEU A 101 16.51 -7.49 -23.74
CA LEU A 101 15.11 -7.24 -24.10
C LEU A 101 14.23 -8.48 -23.86
N THR A 102 14.70 -9.66 -24.26
CA THR A 102 13.98 -10.93 -24.05
C THR A 102 13.85 -11.25 -22.56
N ALA A 103 14.92 -11.07 -21.78
CA ALA A 103 14.90 -11.29 -20.34
C ALA A 103 13.93 -10.33 -19.62
N GLU A 104 13.89 -9.06 -20.03
CA GLU A 104 12.95 -8.07 -19.49
C GLU A 104 11.50 -8.50 -19.72
N TYR A 105 11.13 -8.91 -20.94
CA TYR A 105 9.78 -9.39 -21.24
C TYR A 105 9.42 -10.65 -20.48
N ILE A 106 10.34 -11.61 -20.32
CA ILE A 106 10.08 -12.83 -19.56
C ILE A 106 9.81 -12.50 -18.09
N ILE A 107 10.65 -11.68 -17.46
CA ILE A 107 10.44 -11.26 -16.06
C ILE A 107 9.09 -10.56 -15.93
N ARG A 108 8.74 -9.69 -16.88
CA ARG A 108 7.46 -8.99 -16.91
C ARG A 108 6.28 -9.96 -16.94
N ILE A 109 6.31 -10.93 -17.86
CA ILE A 109 5.26 -11.94 -18.02
C ILE A 109 5.13 -12.79 -16.75
N VAL A 110 6.26 -13.24 -16.18
CA VAL A 110 6.26 -14.04 -14.95
C VAL A 110 5.64 -13.27 -13.78
N LEU A 111 5.99 -12.00 -13.61
CA LEU A 111 5.42 -11.17 -12.55
C LEU A 111 3.92 -10.94 -12.75
N VAL A 112 3.45 -10.70 -13.97
CA VAL A 112 2.01 -10.57 -14.26
C VAL A 112 1.26 -11.89 -14.03
N ILE A 113 1.85 -13.02 -14.41
CA ILE A 113 1.24 -14.34 -14.12
C ILE A 113 1.16 -14.56 -12.60
N ALA A 114 2.21 -14.18 -11.85
CA ALA A 114 2.21 -14.29 -10.40
C ALA A 114 1.12 -13.41 -9.75
N THR A 115 0.93 -12.17 -10.20
CA THR A 115 -0.13 -11.29 -9.66
C THR A 115 -1.52 -11.83 -9.97
N VAL A 116 -1.75 -12.36 -11.17
CA VAL A 116 -3.01 -13.03 -11.55
C VAL A 116 -3.23 -14.30 -10.74
N GLY A 117 -2.18 -15.09 -10.52
CA GLY A 117 -2.25 -16.30 -9.68
C GLY A 117 -2.64 -15.99 -8.23
N ILE A 118 -2.05 -14.94 -7.65
CA ILE A 118 -2.43 -14.45 -6.32
C ILE A 118 -3.89 -13.99 -6.31
N ALA A 119 -4.33 -13.24 -7.32
CA ALA A 119 -5.71 -12.76 -7.42
C ALA A 119 -6.73 -13.91 -7.55
N ALA A 120 -6.38 -15.00 -8.23
CA ALA A 120 -7.24 -16.18 -8.34
C ALA A 120 -7.28 -17.02 -7.05
N ALA A 121 -6.21 -16.98 -6.26
CA ALA A 121 -6.10 -17.75 -5.02
C ALA A 121 -6.80 -17.09 -3.82
N ILE A 122 -7.00 -15.77 -3.82
CA ILE A 122 -7.56 -15.03 -2.68
C ILE A 122 -9.09 -14.99 -2.77
N PRO A 123 -9.83 -15.66 -1.86
CA PRO A 123 -11.29 -15.64 -1.87
C PRO A 123 -11.86 -14.31 -1.39
N ASN A 124 -11.19 -13.64 -0.44
CA ASN A 124 -11.65 -12.38 0.14
C ASN A 124 -10.57 -11.30 0.16
N LEU A 125 -10.94 -10.14 -0.39
CA LEU A 125 -10.04 -8.99 -0.53
C LEU A 125 -9.75 -8.30 0.81
N GLY A 126 -10.67 -8.33 1.76
CA GLY A 126 -10.55 -7.62 3.05
C GLY A 126 -9.33 -8.08 3.87
N PRO A 127 -9.26 -9.37 4.28
CA PRO A 127 -8.15 -9.89 5.06
C PRO A 127 -6.80 -9.74 4.33
N PHE A 128 -6.78 -9.88 3.00
CA PHE A 128 -5.57 -9.69 2.21
C PHE A 128 -5.09 -8.23 2.19
N ILE A 129 -5.99 -7.26 2.00
CA ILE A 129 -5.63 -5.83 2.06
C ILE A 129 -5.12 -5.47 3.46
N SER A 130 -5.75 -6.00 4.51
CA SER A 130 -5.32 -5.81 5.90
C SER A 130 -3.92 -6.37 6.15
N LEU A 131 -3.64 -7.59 5.67
CA LEU A 131 -2.33 -8.24 5.79
C LEU A 131 -1.23 -7.43 5.07
N VAL A 132 -1.46 -7.08 3.80
CA VAL A 132 -0.51 -6.29 3.02
C VAL A 132 -0.27 -4.94 3.67
N GLY A 133 -1.33 -4.28 4.16
CA GLY A 133 -1.24 -3.03 4.91
C GLY A 133 -0.41 -3.18 6.19
N ALA A 134 -0.71 -4.17 7.03
CA ALA A 134 -0.01 -4.44 8.28
C ALA A 134 1.48 -4.70 8.06
N VAL A 135 1.84 -5.45 7.03
CA VAL A 135 3.25 -5.75 6.69
C VAL A 135 3.94 -4.52 6.09
N CYS A 136 3.37 -3.95 5.02
CA CYS A 136 4.01 -2.88 4.26
C CYS A 136 4.04 -1.55 5.02
N LEU A 137 2.94 -1.12 5.64
CA LEU A 137 2.88 0.15 6.36
C LEU A 137 3.78 0.11 7.59
N SER A 138 3.72 -0.97 8.38
CA SER A 138 4.56 -1.10 9.57
C SER A 138 6.04 -1.11 9.22
N THR A 139 6.42 -1.82 8.16
CA THR A 139 7.84 -1.94 7.76
C THR A 139 8.33 -0.70 7.01
N LEU A 140 7.69 -0.33 5.90
CA LEU A 140 8.13 0.74 5.02
C LEU A 140 7.71 2.13 5.50
N GLY A 141 6.54 2.23 6.12
CA GLY A 141 5.96 3.52 6.54
C GLY A 141 6.40 3.96 7.94
N ILE A 142 6.61 3.02 8.87
CA ILE A 142 6.87 3.33 10.29
C ILE A 142 8.31 2.95 10.69
N MET A 143 8.68 1.67 10.55
CA MET A 143 9.97 1.17 11.05
C MET A 143 11.16 1.72 10.28
N PHE A 144 11.16 1.66 8.94
CA PHE A 144 12.33 2.13 8.16
C PHE A 144 12.64 3.62 8.34
N PRO A 145 11.68 4.57 8.29
CA PRO A 145 11.99 5.97 8.55
C PRO A 145 12.62 6.19 9.94
N ALA A 146 12.11 5.52 10.98
CA ALA A 146 12.64 5.61 12.34
C ALA A 146 14.06 5.01 12.46
N ILE A 147 14.32 3.88 11.79
CA ILE A 147 15.65 3.26 11.74
C ILE A 147 16.62 4.16 10.97
N ILE A 148 16.22 4.69 9.81
CA ILE A 148 17.05 5.58 9.00
C ILE A 148 17.41 6.85 9.79
N GLU A 149 16.44 7.46 10.49
CA GLU A 149 16.72 8.63 11.34
C GLU A 149 17.72 8.29 12.45
N LEU A 150 17.55 7.14 13.10
CA LEU A 150 18.44 6.68 14.18
C LEU A 150 19.87 6.41 13.70
N VAL A 151 20.02 5.78 12.53
CA VAL A 151 21.33 5.49 11.92
C VAL A 151 21.99 6.77 11.39
N THR A 152 21.22 7.67 10.78
CA THR A 152 21.74 8.90 10.16
C THR A 152 22.23 9.90 11.21
N PHE A 153 21.53 10.04 12.34
CA PHE A 153 21.87 10.99 13.39
C PHE A 153 22.60 10.34 14.60
N TRP A 154 23.18 9.15 14.41
CA TRP A 154 23.89 8.44 15.47
C TRP A 154 25.15 9.20 15.94
N GLU A 155 25.93 9.74 15.00
CA GLU A 155 27.21 10.40 15.27
C GLU A 155 27.06 11.93 15.36
N ASP A 156 26.60 12.60 14.29
CA ASP A 156 26.41 14.07 14.24
C ASP A 156 24.99 14.42 13.75
N PRO A 157 24.20 15.27 14.44
CA PRO A 157 24.49 16.10 15.62
C PRO A 157 24.29 15.36 16.98
N GLY A 158 24.28 14.02 16.96
CA GLY A 158 24.01 13.17 18.12
C GLY A 158 22.51 12.99 18.43
N LEU A 159 22.18 12.09 19.36
CA LEU A 159 20.81 11.67 19.72
C LEU A 159 19.95 12.76 20.43
N GLY A 160 20.38 14.02 20.39
CA GLY A 160 19.74 15.17 21.02
C GLY A 160 19.87 15.21 22.54
N ARG A 161 19.30 16.24 23.17
CA ARG A 161 19.30 16.39 24.63
C ARG A 161 18.56 15.22 25.29
N PHE A 162 19.17 14.59 26.30
CA PHE A 162 18.63 13.40 26.99
C PHE A 162 18.35 12.17 26.10
N ASN A 163 18.98 12.03 24.92
CA ASN A 163 18.69 10.95 23.97
C ASN A 163 17.21 10.88 23.56
N TRP A 164 16.51 12.03 23.50
CA TRP A 164 15.09 12.08 23.13
C TRP A 164 14.79 11.44 21.76
N VAL A 165 15.70 11.61 20.79
CA VAL A 165 15.56 11.01 19.45
C VAL A 165 15.56 9.49 19.52
N LEU A 166 16.40 8.91 20.39
CA LEU A 166 16.47 7.46 20.62
C LEU A 166 15.14 6.94 21.18
N TRP A 167 14.63 7.55 22.25
CA TRP A 167 13.39 7.11 22.89
C TRP A 167 12.18 7.26 21.96
N LYS A 168 12.09 8.37 21.23
CA LYS A 168 11.05 8.60 20.22
C LYS A 168 11.08 7.52 19.15
N ASN A 169 12.24 7.26 18.54
CA ASN A 169 12.36 6.28 17.46
C ASN A 169 12.17 4.85 17.95
N LEU A 170 12.63 4.53 19.16
CA LEU A 170 12.38 3.23 19.79
C LEU A 170 10.88 3.02 20.04
N ALA A 171 10.14 4.04 20.50
CA ALA A 171 8.70 3.97 20.66
C ALA A 171 7.97 3.80 19.31
N ILE A 172 8.41 4.50 18.26
CA ILE A 172 7.85 4.37 16.90
C ILE A 172 8.10 2.97 16.34
N ILE A 173 9.31 2.43 16.49
CA ILE A 173 9.65 1.06 16.06
C ILE A 173 8.81 0.04 16.82
N LEU A 174 8.70 0.18 18.14
CA LEU A 174 7.88 -0.70 18.96
C LEU A 174 6.42 -0.68 18.51
N PHE A 175 5.87 0.51 18.23
CA PHE A 175 4.52 0.66 17.69
C PHE A 175 4.37 -0.03 16.32
N GLY A 176 5.37 0.10 15.44
CA GLY A 176 5.42 -0.62 14.16
C GLY A 176 5.46 -2.13 14.33
N VAL A 177 6.26 -2.65 15.27
CA VAL A 177 6.31 -4.10 15.57
C VAL A 177 4.98 -4.60 16.11
N LEU A 178 4.34 -3.84 17.01
CA LEU A 178 3.02 -4.19 17.53
C LEU A 178 1.99 -4.24 16.39
N GLY A 179 1.94 -3.22 15.53
CA GLY A 179 1.02 -3.18 14.38
C GLY A 179 1.28 -4.32 13.38
N PHE A 180 2.55 -4.67 13.16
CA PHE A 180 2.93 -5.81 12.32
C PHE A 180 2.43 -7.13 12.90
N VAL A 181 2.68 -7.39 14.19
CA VAL A 181 2.30 -8.65 14.84
C VAL A 181 0.80 -8.79 14.95
N THR A 182 0.10 -7.76 15.47
CA THR A 182 -1.36 -7.82 15.66
C THR A 182 -2.10 -7.86 14.33
N GLY A 183 -1.69 -7.05 13.35
CA GLY A 183 -2.30 -7.01 12.04
C GLY A 183 -2.09 -8.32 11.28
N THR A 184 -0.85 -8.83 11.24
CA THR A 184 -0.56 -10.12 10.58
C THR A 184 -1.29 -11.27 11.25
N TYR A 185 -1.31 -11.32 12.59
CA TYR A 185 -2.03 -12.36 13.32
C TYR A 185 -3.53 -12.33 13.03
N SER A 186 -4.17 -11.17 13.12
CA SER A 186 -5.60 -11.01 12.86
C SER A 186 -5.95 -11.40 11.42
N SER A 187 -5.16 -10.95 10.45
CA SER A 187 -5.43 -11.26 9.03
C SER A 187 -5.21 -12.73 8.70
N ILE A 188 -4.17 -13.38 9.26
CA ILE A 188 -3.94 -14.81 9.04
C ILE A 188 -5.03 -15.64 9.71
N ASP A 189 -5.46 -15.32 10.93
CA ASP A 189 -6.56 -16.03 11.60
C ASP A 189 -7.86 -15.93 10.78
N GLU A 190 -8.17 -14.75 10.25
CA GLU A 190 -9.34 -14.53 9.40
C GLU A 190 -9.25 -15.32 8.08
N ILE A 191 -8.09 -15.30 7.41
CA ILE A 191 -7.84 -16.09 6.19
C ILE A 191 -7.99 -17.59 6.47
N VAL A 192 -7.36 -18.10 7.54
CA VAL A 192 -7.38 -19.54 7.87
C VAL A 192 -8.80 -20.00 8.19
N ARG A 193 -9.56 -19.22 8.96
CA ARG A 193 -10.97 -19.53 9.22
C ARG A 193 -11.75 -19.62 7.92
N GLU A 194 -11.57 -18.65 7.04
CA GLU A 194 -12.34 -18.58 5.81
C GLU A 194 -11.99 -19.68 4.79
N PHE A 195 -10.72 -20.10 4.72
CA PHE A 195 -10.34 -21.29 3.95
C PHE A 195 -10.80 -22.59 4.61
N GLY A 196 -10.82 -22.66 5.95
CA GLY A 196 -11.31 -23.83 6.69
C GLY A 196 -12.79 -24.10 6.49
N THR A 197 -13.63 -23.07 6.51
CA THR A 197 -15.09 -23.21 6.29
C THR A 197 -15.46 -23.58 4.85
N ASN A 198 -14.59 -23.33 3.88
CA ASN A 198 -14.83 -23.69 2.47
C ASN A 198 -14.51 -25.17 2.14
N ILE A 199 -13.97 -25.93 3.09
CA ILE A 199 -13.60 -27.35 2.90
C ILE A 199 -14.66 -28.30 3.50
N GLU A 200 -15.56 -27.82 4.37
CA GLU A 200 -16.73 -28.56 4.89
C GLU A 200 -17.99 -28.33 4.02
#